data_AF-A0AAD6EGC5-F1
#
_entry.id   AF-A0AAD6EGC5-F1
#
_cell.length_a   1.000
_cell.length_b   1.000
_cell.length_c   1.000
_cell.angle_alpha   90.00
_cell.angle_beta   90.00
_cell.angle_gamma   90.00
#
_symmetry.space_group_name_H-M   'P 1'
#
loop_
_entity.id
_entity.type
_entity.pdbx_description
1 polymer ?
#
loop_
_entity_poly.entity_id
_entity_poly.type
_entity_poly.pdbx_seq_one_letter_code
_entity_poly.pdbx_strand_id
1 'polypeptide(L)'
;MEAGHPLIGHHDSQSNSSIELELADRSPDVDLEDLARRNGPFEDDEKYLAGIRARHCVSNRMRPVWEICRLYLIGLVAFLLIVGLGLLVTSNDTTNEDHDNHHHDHEPDNHPEGHAQNSTPTTIWPPAAKLSNQGLPIECGTSNAEAKARGCIFDVMIYCWIPPACYESDLAADVQSESSRFAPFHMAGVFNWYADAEGQKAVSQDADTLSEMPEIWATHDWHQAHCLYFWRLLARAVNRNQQNRQDGAYVLSQAIVFPHTLHCNDMLADQKKDGNDLIRTLRIYGTCAKLDGEPNPYLEHGGFPVDPE
;
A
#
# COMPACT_ATOMS: atom_id res chain seq x y z
N MET A 1 49.78 -72.00 -32.21
CA MET A 1 50.86 -71.26 -32.89
C MET A 1 50.67 -69.80 -32.48
N GLU A 2 51.24 -69.47 -31.32
CA GLU A 2 52.37 -68.53 -31.13
C GLU A 2 51.88 -67.07 -31.21
N ALA A 3 51.73 -66.35 -30.09
CA ALA A 3 52.72 -65.77 -29.17
C ALA A 3 53.41 -64.50 -29.73
N GLY A 4 53.31 -63.39 -28.98
CA GLY A 4 54.04 -62.14 -29.24
C GLY A 4 53.57 -60.94 -28.39
N HIS A 5 54.10 -60.82 -27.17
CA HIS A 5 54.18 -59.62 -26.30
C HIS A 5 55.68 -59.49 -25.91
N PRO A 6 56.18 -58.47 -25.18
CA PRO A 6 55.87 -57.02 -25.03
C PRO A 6 57.19 -56.18 -24.94
N LEU A 7 57.16 -55.00 -24.25
CA LEU A 7 58.24 -54.20 -23.56
C LEU A 7 58.34 -52.73 -24.08
N ILE A 8 58.45 -51.61 -23.33
CA ILE A 8 58.73 -51.15 -21.94
C ILE A 8 58.27 -49.65 -21.88
N GLY A 9 57.90 -48.96 -20.79
CA GLY A 9 57.91 -49.24 -19.35
C GLY A 9 57.44 -48.04 -18.47
N HIS A 10 57.37 -48.34 -17.16
CA HIS A 10 57.45 -47.56 -15.90
C HIS A 10 56.89 -46.11 -15.80
N HIS A 11 55.87 -45.88 -14.94
CA HIS A 11 55.92 -45.39 -13.53
C HIS A 11 56.30 -43.88 -13.45
N ASP A 12 55.53 -42.96 -12.84
CA ASP A 12 55.08 -42.94 -11.45
C ASP A 12 53.89 -41.99 -11.18
N SER A 13 53.24 -42.25 -10.05
CA SER A 13 52.25 -41.44 -9.31
C SER A 13 52.83 -40.19 -8.63
N GLN A 14 52.04 -39.11 -8.53
CA GLN A 14 51.97 -38.13 -7.40
C GLN A 14 50.93 -37.05 -7.79
N SER A 15 49.72 -37.02 -7.20
CA SER A 15 49.30 -36.37 -5.94
C SER A 15 49.36 -34.83 -5.92
N ASN A 16 48.16 -34.23 -5.80
CA ASN A 16 47.79 -32.93 -5.21
C ASN A 16 48.58 -31.65 -5.56
N SER A 17 47.87 -30.68 -6.15
CA SER A 17 47.60 -29.40 -5.47
C SER A 17 46.60 -28.54 -6.25
N SER A 18 45.47 -28.26 -5.61
CA SER A 18 44.75 -26.97 -5.56
C SER A 18 44.77 -26.09 -6.82
N ILE A 19 43.69 -26.16 -7.62
CA ILE A 19 43.34 -25.08 -8.54
C ILE A 19 42.51 -24.09 -7.73
N GLU A 20 43.14 -22.99 -7.31
CA GLU A 20 42.45 -21.77 -6.92
C GLU A 20 41.67 -21.27 -8.15
N LEU A 21 40.35 -21.21 -8.04
CA LEU A 21 39.50 -20.51 -9.00
C LEU A 21 39.53 -19.03 -8.60
N GLU A 22 40.40 -18.25 -9.25
CA GLU A 22 40.32 -16.78 -9.23
C GLU A 22 38.94 -16.38 -9.77
N LEU A 23 38.04 -15.94 -8.87
CA LEU A 23 36.89 -15.13 -9.24
C LEU A 23 37.44 -13.77 -9.71
N ALA A 24 37.54 -13.60 -11.02
CA ALA A 24 37.74 -12.30 -11.61
C ALA A 24 36.50 -11.42 -11.32
N ASP A 25 36.65 -10.56 -10.32
CA ASP A 25 35.85 -9.35 -10.14
C ASP A 25 35.93 -8.52 -11.43
N ARG A 26 34.83 -8.52 -12.19
CA ARG A 26 34.58 -7.60 -13.30
C ARG A 26 33.27 -6.87 -13.03
N SER A 27 33.26 -6.08 -11.96
CA SER A 27 32.48 -4.85 -11.96
C SER A 27 33.06 -3.93 -13.05
N PRO A 28 32.28 -3.42 -14.02
CA PRO A 28 32.77 -2.35 -14.86
C PRO A 28 32.97 -1.11 -13.98
N ASP A 29 34.22 -0.62 -13.87
CA ASP A 29 34.52 0.67 -13.26
C ASP A 29 33.64 1.74 -13.93
N VAL A 30 32.64 2.20 -13.19
CA VAL A 30 31.76 3.27 -13.63
C VAL A 30 32.56 4.56 -13.50
N ASP A 31 33.06 5.07 -14.63
CA ASP A 31 33.70 6.38 -14.69
C ASP A 31 32.65 7.46 -14.42
N LEU A 32 32.61 7.92 -13.17
CA LEU A 32 31.71 8.97 -12.70
C LEU A 32 31.93 10.30 -13.45
N GLU A 33 33.13 10.54 -14.01
CA GLU A 33 33.40 11.71 -14.85
C GLU A 33 32.87 11.56 -16.28
N ASP A 34 32.80 10.33 -16.83
CA ASP A 34 32.13 10.07 -18.12
C ASP A 34 30.60 10.18 -17.99
N LEU A 35 30.04 9.72 -16.87
CA LEU A 35 28.61 9.92 -16.54
C LEU A 35 28.28 11.41 -16.35
N ALA A 36 29.12 12.17 -15.66
CA ALA A 36 28.94 13.61 -15.50
C ALA A 36 29.07 14.37 -16.83
N ARG A 37 29.96 13.94 -17.73
CA ARG A 37 30.10 14.50 -19.09
C ARG A 37 28.92 14.18 -20.00
N ARG A 38 28.36 12.97 -19.92
CA ARG A 38 27.18 12.57 -20.70
C ARG A 38 25.91 13.26 -20.23
N ASN A 39 25.77 13.49 -18.93
CA ASN A 39 24.55 14.04 -18.36
C ASN A 39 24.48 15.58 -18.38
N GLY A 40 25.60 16.27 -18.62
CA GLY A 40 25.64 17.74 -18.69
C GLY A 40 25.11 18.43 -17.41
N PRO A 41 25.27 19.76 -17.27
CA PRO A 41 24.49 20.49 -16.29
C PRO A 41 23.00 20.42 -16.67
N PHE A 42 22.15 20.16 -15.68
CA PHE A 42 20.69 20.16 -15.79
C PHE A 42 20.20 21.61 -16.02
N GLU A 43 20.42 22.12 -17.22
CA GLU A 43 19.99 23.44 -17.69
C GLU A 43 19.16 23.27 -18.97
N ASP A 44 17.85 23.06 -18.83
CA ASP A 44 16.82 23.55 -19.79
C ASP A 44 15.36 23.26 -19.32
N ASP A 45 15.09 23.31 -18.01
CA ASP A 45 13.73 23.17 -17.45
C ASP A 45 12.75 24.23 -17.99
N GLU A 46 13.23 25.41 -18.36
CA GLU A 46 12.36 26.49 -18.84
C GLU A 46 11.70 26.16 -20.19
N LYS A 47 12.42 25.50 -21.11
CA LYS A 47 11.88 25.15 -22.44
C LYS A 47 10.97 23.93 -22.37
N TYR A 48 11.30 22.95 -21.53
CA TYR A 48 10.46 21.77 -21.34
C TYR A 48 9.15 22.13 -20.64
N LEU A 49 9.20 22.98 -19.60
CA LEU A 49 8.02 23.51 -18.92
C LEU A 49 7.22 24.48 -19.79
N ALA A 50 7.86 25.29 -20.65
CA ALA A 50 7.17 26.10 -21.66
C ALA A 50 6.42 25.23 -22.68
N GLY A 51 6.99 24.09 -23.09
CA GLY A 51 6.34 23.12 -23.96
C GLY A 51 5.13 22.41 -23.31
N ILE A 52 5.14 22.19 -21.99
CA ILE A 52 3.99 21.65 -21.24
C ILE A 52 2.90 22.72 -21.07
N ARG A 53 3.27 23.97 -20.77
CA ARG A 53 2.34 25.11 -20.68
C ARG A 53 1.66 25.42 -22.03
N ALA A 54 2.41 25.33 -23.14
CA ALA A 54 1.86 25.55 -24.48
C ALA A 54 0.86 24.45 -24.89
N ARG A 55 1.12 23.18 -24.55
CA ARG A 55 0.23 22.05 -24.87
C ARG A 55 -1.07 22.04 -24.05
N HIS A 56 -1.05 22.54 -22.82
CA HIS A 56 -2.26 22.69 -21.99
C HIS A 56 -3.15 23.89 -22.39
N CYS A 57 -2.65 24.83 -23.20
CA CYS A 57 -3.45 25.97 -23.65
C CYS A 57 -4.28 25.68 -24.91
N VAL A 58 -4.05 24.56 -25.60
CA VAL A 58 -4.71 24.26 -26.89
C VAL A 58 -5.91 23.30 -26.76
N SER A 59 -6.12 22.61 -25.64
CA SER A 59 -7.29 21.71 -25.48
C SER A 59 -8.45 22.28 -24.66
N ASN A 60 -8.30 23.45 -24.02
CA ASN A 60 -9.42 24.09 -23.33
C ASN A 60 -10.09 25.11 -24.26
N ARG A 61 -10.96 24.61 -25.14
CA ARG A 61 -11.87 25.46 -25.93
C ARG A 61 -12.77 26.18 -24.94
N MET A 62 -12.35 27.37 -24.50
CA MET A 62 -13.16 28.26 -23.68
C MET A 62 -14.55 28.33 -24.32
N ARG A 63 -15.58 27.87 -23.60
CA ARG A 63 -16.96 28.08 -24.04
C ARG A 63 -17.12 29.58 -24.20
N PRO A 64 -17.55 30.06 -25.37
CA PRO A 64 -17.51 31.48 -25.68
C PRO A 64 -18.37 32.23 -24.66
N VAL A 65 -17.86 33.33 -24.11
CA VAL A 65 -18.39 34.06 -22.94
C VAL A 65 -19.91 34.32 -23.03
N TRP A 66 -20.45 34.47 -24.25
CA TRP A 66 -21.90 34.62 -24.49
C TRP A 66 -22.75 33.42 -24.01
N GLU A 67 -22.25 32.19 -24.03
CA GLU A 67 -22.99 31.02 -23.51
C GLU A 67 -23.07 31.04 -21.98
N ILE A 68 -22.03 31.54 -21.31
CA ILE A 68 -22.05 31.74 -19.85
C ILE A 68 -23.05 32.85 -19.51
N CYS A 69 -22.98 33.99 -20.19
CA CYS A 69 -23.95 35.08 -20.02
C CYS A 69 -25.39 34.63 -20.29
N ARG A 70 -25.62 33.79 -21.29
CA ARG A 70 -26.93 33.22 -21.62
C ARG A 70 -27.48 32.35 -20.49
N LEU A 71 -26.66 31.49 -19.89
CA LEU A 71 -27.08 30.66 -18.76
C LEU A 71 -27.41 31.49 -17.52
N TYR A 72 -26.61 32.53 -17.23
CA TYR A 72 -26.91 33.47 -16.14
C TYR A 72 -28.21 34.24 -16.37
N LEU A 73 -28.48 34.68 -17.62
CA LEU A 73 -29.71 35.39 -17.95
C LEU A 73 -30.94 34.48 -17.78
N ILE A 74 -30.86 33.22 -18.23
CA ILE A 74 -31.92 32.23 -18.07
C ILE A 74 -32.17 31.94 -16.58
N GLY A 75 -31.11 31.77 -15.79
CA GLY A 75 -31.20 31.57 -14.34
C GLY A 75 -31.85 32.74 -13.61
N LEU A 76 -31.50 33.98 -13.99
CA LEU A 76 -32.06 35.19 -13.40
C LEU A 76 -33.55 35.35 -13.73
N VAL A 77 -33.96 35.08 -14.98
CA VAL A 77 -35.39 35.09 -15.36
C VAL A 77 -36.17 34.02 -14.62
N ALA A 78 -35.64 32.79 -14.52
CA ALA A 78 -36.29 31.72 -13.77
C ALA A 78 -36.43 32.07 -12.28
N PHE A 79 -35.40 32.66 -11.67
CA PHE A 79 -35.44 33.10 -10.28
C PHE A 79 -36.49 34.20 -10.06
N LEU A 80 -36.55 35.20 -10.94
CA LEU A 80 -37.56 36.27 -10.85
C LEU A 80 -38.99 35.73 -11.03
N LEU A 81 -39.20 34.73 -11.89
CA LEU A 81 -40.50 34.07 -12.03
C LEU A 81 -40.87 33.29 -10.75
N ILE A 82 -39.93 32.58 -10.13
CA ILE A 82 -40.15 31.84 -8.87
C ILE A 82 -40.48 32.80 -7.73
N VAL A 83 -39.73 33.90 -7.59
CA VAL A 83 -39.97 34.91 -6.55
C VAL A 83 -41.29 35.64 -6.80
N GLY A 84 -41.61 35.95 -8.06
CA GLY A 84 -42.89 36.55 -8.45
C GLY A 84 -44.10 35.64 -8.19
N LEU A 85 -43.95 34.33 -8.40
CA LEU A 85 -44.96 33.33 -8.04
C LEU A 85 -45.09 33.14 -6.52
N GLY A 86 -43.99 33.22 -5.76
CA GLY A 86 -44.00 33.15 -4.30
C GLY A 86 -44.70 34.35 -3.64
N LEU A 87 -44.59 35.54 -4.24
CA LEU A 87 -45.25 36.77 -3.75
C LEU A 87 -46.76 36.82 -4.01
N LEU A 88 -47.31 35.92 -4.84
CA LEU A 88 -48.76 35.78 -5.06
C LEU A 88 -49.42 34.77 -4.10
N VAL A 89 -48.65 34.00 -3.31
CA VAL A 89 -49.16 32.88 -2.50
C VAL A 89 -49.23 33.18 -1.00
N THR A 90 -48.73 34.31 -0.51
CA THR A 90 -48.84 34.66 0.93
C THR A 90 -49.75 35.86 1.16
N SER A 91 -51.05 35.65 0.98
CA SER A 91 -52.10 36.39 1.68
C SER A 91 -52.84 35.41 2.59
N ASN A 92 -53.09 35.82 3.84
CA ASN A 92 -53.65 35.10 5.00
C ASN A 92 -52.62 34.25 5.78
N ASP A 93 -52.55 34.26 7.11
CA ASP A 93 -53.33 34.97 8.13
C ASP A 93 -52.54 34.99 9.45
N THR A 94 -52.66 36.14 10.12
CA THR A 94 -52.78 36.41 11.56
C THR A 94 -52.19 35.50 12.68
N THR A 95 -51.39 36.20 13.51
CA THR A 95 -51.42 36.33 14.99
C THR A 95 -51.11 35.17 15.95
N ASN A 96 -50.13 35.47 16.82
CA ASN A 96 -50.23 35.63 18.29
C ASN A 96 -49.41 34.70 19.21
N GLU A 97 -48.62 35.40 20.04
CA GLU A 97 -48.44 35.31 21.49
C GLU A 97 -47.64 34.17 22.17
N ASP A 98 -46.67 34.67 22.94
CA ASP A 98 -46.32 34.38 24.33
C ASP A 98 -45.41 33.20 24.74
N HIS A 99 -44.22 33.64 25.21
CA HIS A 99 -43.53 33.32 26.47
C HIS A 99 -43.55 31.88 27.01
N ASP A 100 -42.35 31.32 27.25
CA ASP A 100 -41.77 31.32 28.61
C ASP A 100 -40.33 30.79 28.67
N ASN A 101 -39.55 31.39 29.59
CA ASN A 101 -38.19 31.01 29.96
C ASN A 101 -38.19 29.76 30.83
N HIS A 102 -37.19 28.87 30.70
CA HIS A 102 -36.60 28.18 31.86
C HIS A 102 -35.11 27.86 31.63
N HIS A 103 -34.29 28.40 32.55
CA HIS A 103 -32.92 28.01 32.88
C HIS A 103 -32.88 26.58 33.42
N HIS A 104 -31.78 25.85 33.23
CA HIS A 104 -31.09 25.09 34.30
C HIS A 104 -29.64 24.77 33.94
N ASP A 105 -28.79 24.88 34.95
CA ASP A 105 -27.32 24.85 34.94
C ASP A 105 -26.70 23.43 34.97
N HIS A 106 -25.39 23.42 34.74
CA HIS A 106 -24.44 22.30 34.81
C HIS A 106 -24.13 21.81 36.25
N GLU A 107 -23.73 20.55 36.39
CA GLU A 107 -22.82 20.04 37.45
C GLU A 107 -22.10 18.76 36.93
N PRO A 108 -20.80 18.53 37.21
CA PRO A 108 -20.06 17.34 36.80
C PRO A 108 -19.83 16.35 37.96
N ASP A 109 -19.76 15.04 37.67
CA ASP A 109 -19.36 14.03 38.66
C ASP A 109 -18.34 12.99 38.16
N ASN A 110 -17.16 13.09 38.78
CA ASN A 110 -16.22 12.08 39.28
C ASN A 110 -16.38 10.59 38.91
N HIS A 111 -15.28 9.97 38.47
CA HIS A 111 -15.00 8.55 38.72
C HIS A 111 -13.56 8.33 39.22
N PRO A 112 -13.33 7.35 40.14
CA PRO A 112 -12.10 7.27 40.92
C PRO A 112 -11.04 6.34 40.34
N GLU A 113 -9.80 6.62 40.71
CA GLU A 113 -8.59 5.81 40.51
C GLU A 113 -8.67 4.47 41.28
N GLY A 114 -8.25 3.39 40.61
CA GLY A 114 -8.12 2.05 41.19
C GLY A 114 -6.79 1.42 40.80
N HIS A 115 -5.98 1.09 41.82
CA HIS A 115 -4.64 0.55 41.73
C HIS A 115 -4.55 -0.90 41.20
N ALA A 116 -3.36 -1.20 40.68
CA ALA A 116 -2.84 -2.49 40.24
C ALA A 116 -3.17 -3.69 41.13
N GLN A 117 -3.48 -4.82 40.47
CA GLN A 117 -3.33 -6.16 41.02
C GLN A 117 -2.65 -7.04 39.97
N ASN A 118 -1.39 -7.40 40.27
CA ASN A 118 -0.67 -8.50 39.64
C ASN A 118 -1.47 -9.79 39.78
N SER A 119 -1.86 -10.37 38.65
CA SER A 119 -2.14 -11.80 38.57
C SER A 119 -1.55 -12.32 37.27
N THR A 120 -0.49 -13.12 37.41
CA THR A 120 0.02 -14.00 36.35
C THR A 120 -0.74 -15.31 36.43
N PRO A 121 -1.56 -15.68 35.42
CA PRO A 121 -1.88 -17.06 35.15
C PRO A 121 -0.84 -17.59 34.17
N THR A 122 -0.18 -18.67 34.57
CA THR A 122 0.70 -19.49 33.73
C THR A 122 -0.15 -20.18 32.65
N THR A 123 -0.52 -19.44 31.62
CA THR A 123 -0.93 -20.00 30.33
C THR A 123 0.26 -19.82 29.41
N ILE A 124 0.52 -20.82 28.57
CA ILE A 124 1.48 -20.74 27.47
C ILE A 124 0.90 -19.73 26.46
N TRP A 125 0.98 -18.44 26.77
CA TRP A 125 0.60 -17.35 25.89
C TRP A 125 1.74 -17.14 24.90
N PRO A 126 1.45 -16.83 23.62
CA PRO A 126 2.48 -16.31 22.74
C PRO A 126 3.14 -15.09 23.39
N PRO A 127 4.43 -14.81 23.08
CA PRO A 127 5.11 -13.64 23.62
C PRO A 127 4.26 -12.38 23.48
N ALA A 128 4.26 -11.54 24.51
CA ALA A 128 3.50 -10.29 24.53
C ALA A 128 3.86 -9.44 23.30
N ALA A 129 2.85 -8.94 22.59
CA ALA A 129 3.06 -8.11 21.41
C ALA A 129 3.72 -6.78 21.78
N LYS A 130 4.63 -6.30 20.93
CA LYS A 130 5.09 -4.91 21.00
C LYS A 130 3.93 -3.95 20.72
N LEU A 131 3.94 -2.80 21.38
CA LEU A 131 2.87 -1.79 21.28
C LEU A 131 3.40 -0.45 20.74
N SER A 132 2.53 0.29 20.05
CA SER A 132 2.75 1.67 19.64
C SER A 132 2.60 2.63 20.83
N ASN A 133 2.88 3.92 20.61
CA ASN A 133 2.63 4.97 21.59
C ASN A 133 1.15 5.11 21.99
N GLN A 134 0.24 4.55 21.17
CA GLN A 134 -1.20 4.53 21.41
C GLN A 134 -1.65 3.23 22.11
N GLY A 135 -0.72 2.35 22.52
CA GLY A 135 -1.04 1.06 23.13
C GLY A 135 -1.59 0.02 22.16
N LEU A 136 -1.44 0.23 20.84
CA LEU A 136 -1.90 -0.70 19.81
C LEU A 136 -0.79 -1.67 19.40
N PRO A 137 -1.08 -2.96 19.17
CA PRO A 137 -0.10 -3.91 18.64
C PRO A 137 0.54 -3.46 17.32
N ILE A 138 1.87 -3.59 17.24
CA ILE A 138 2.68 -3.24 16.04
C ILE A 138 3.22 -4.47 15.31
N GLU A 139 2.81 -5.68 15.69
CA GLU A 139 3.25 -6.94 15.07
C GLU A 139 2.19 -8.03 15.24
N CYS A 140 2.03 -8.89 14.24
CA CYS A 140 1.00 -9.94 14.24
C CYS A 140 1.48 -11.32 14.67
N GLY A 141 2.76 -11.51 14.94
CA GLY A 141 3.33 -12.82 15.26
C GLY A 141 3.62 -13.62 14.01
N THR A 142 3.53 -14.95 14.08
CA THR A 142 3.88 -15.85 12.97
C THR A 142 2.80 -16.88 12.64
N SER A 143 1.59 -16.72 13.19
CA SER A 143 0.46 -17.62 12.91
C SER A 143 -0.88 -16.90 12.90
N ASN A 144 -1.90 -17.48 12.24
CA ASN A 144 -3.26 -16.94 12.24
C ASN A 144 -3.83 -16.82 13.67
N ALA A 145 -3.48 -17.77 14.55
CA ALA A 145 -3.92 -17.74 15.94
C ALA A 145 -3.31 -16.55 16.70
N GLU A 146 -2.00 -16.30 16.53
CA GLU A 146 -1.33 -15.14 17.14
C GLU A 146 -1.85 -13.82 16.56
N ALA A 147 -2.04 -13.74 15.24
CA ALA A 147 -2.56 -12.55 14.57
C ALA A 147 -3.95 -12.19 15.09
N LYS A 148 -4.86 -13.17 15.17
CA LYS A 148 -6.21 -12.99 15.73
C LYS A 148 -6.14 -12.62 17.22
N ALA A 149 -5.29 -13.27 18.02
CA ALA A 149 -5.13 -12.96 19.44
C ALA A 149 -4.58 -11.54 19.68
N ARG A 150 -3.81 -11.00 18.75
CA ARG A 150 -3.27 -9.63 18.76
C ARG A 150 -4.19 -8.60 18.10
N GLY A 151 -5.39 -9.01 17.65
CA GLY A 151 -6.34 -8.12 17.00
C GLY A 151 -5.87 -7.60 15.64
N CYS A 152 -4.99 -8.33 14.96
CA CYS A 152 -4.61 -8.00 13.59
C CYS A 152 -5.77 -8.20 12.62
N ILE A 153 -5.76 -7.42 11.55
CA ILE A 153 -6.79 -7.45 10.51
C ILE A 153 -6.17 -8.03 9.25
N PHE A 154 -6.84 -9.01 8.63
CA PHE A 154 -6.39 -9.53 7.34
C PHE A 154 -6.79 -8.56 6.22
N ASP A 155 -5.80 -8.01 5.54
CA ASP A 155 -5.99 -7.15 4.38
C ASP A 155 -5.84 -7.99 3.11
N VAL A 156 -6.94 -8.14 2.37
CA VAL A 156 -7.02 -8.94 1.13
C VAL A 156 -6.12 -8.37 0.04
N MET A 157 -6.01 -7.05 -0.07
CA MET A 157 -5.26 -6.40 -1.14
C MET A 157 -3.77 -6.38 -0.88
N ILE A 158 -3.34 -6.39 0.39
CA ILE A 158 -1.93 -6.60 0.76
C ILE A 158 -1.60 -8.10 0.90
N TYR A 159 -2.61 -8.95 1.06
CA TYR A 159 -2.49 -10.38 1.38
C TYR A 159 -1.66 -10.63 2.67
N CYS A 160 -1.99 -9.87 3.72
CA CYS A 160 -1.22 -9.80 4.96
C CYS A 160 -2.14 -9.65 6.18
N TRP A 161 -1.76 -10.27 7.30
CA TRP A 161 -2.27 -9.87 8.62
C TRP A 161 -1.59 -8.58 9.06
N ILE A 162 -2.31 -7.47 9.07
CA ILE A 162 -1.79 -6.13 9.38
C ILE A 162 -2.05 -5.79 10.86
N PRO A 163 -1.04 -5.29 11.61
CA PRO A 163 -1.27 -4.85 12.97
C PRO A 163 -2.18 -3.61 13.02
N PRO A 164 -3.04 -3.49 14.05
CA PRO A 164 -4.02 -2.40 14.13
C PRO A 164 -3.37 -1.01 14.19
N ALA A 165 -2.13 -0.89 14.67
CA ALA A 165 -1.41 0.39 14.71
C ALA A 165 -1.10 0.98 13.32
N CYS A 166 -1.09 0.18 12.25
CA CYS A 166 -0.80 0.64 10.89
C CYS A 166 -1.82 0.16 9.84
N TYR A 167 -3.00 -0.27 10.28
CA TYR A 167 -4.09 -0.65 9.38
C TYR A 167 -4.88 0.58 8.91
N GLU A 168 -5.10 0.70 7.61
CA GLU A 168 -5.80 1.82 6.97
C GLU A 168 -7.17 1.37 6.45
N SER A 169 -8.16 1.30 7.35
CA SER A 169 -9.48 0.71 7.04
C SER A 169 -10.21 1.37 5.87
N ASP A 170 -10.12 2.69 5.71
CA ASP A 170 -10.75 3.42 4.62
C ASP A 170 -10.04 3.20 3.28
N LEU A 171 -8.71 3.06 3.27
CA LEU A 171 -8.00 2.68 2.05
C LEU A 171 -8.30 1.23 1.68
N ALA A 172 -8.25 0.32 2.66
CA ALA A 172 -8.54 -1.10 2.49
C ALA A 172 -9.95 -1.32 1.91
N ALA A 173 -10.92 -0.52 2.38
CA ALA A 173 -12.27 -0.50 1.83
C ALA A 173 -12.32 0.07 0.40
N ASP A 174 -11.63 1.18 0.13
CA ASP A 174 -11.63 1.78 -1.21
C ASP A 174 -10.98 0.87 -2.26
N VAL A 175 -9.86 0.22 -1.95
CA VAL A 175 -9.18 -0.66 -2.93
C VAL A 175 -9.96 -1.93 -3.27
N GLN A 176 -10.92 -2.32 -2.44
CA GLN A 176 -11.83 -3.46 -2.71
C GLN A 176 -13.17 -3.01 -3.30
N SER A 177 -13.43 -1.71 -3.38
CA SER A 177 -14.71 -1.19 -3.83
C SER A 177 -14.79 -1.08 -5.36
N GLU A 178 -15.82 -1.65 -5.96
CA GLU A 178 -16.17 -1.42 -7.37
C GLU A 178 -16.58 0.03 -7.65
N SER A 179 -16.92 0.81 -6.61
CA SER A 179 -17.19 2.24 -6.72
C SER A 179 -15.94 3.11 -6.62
N SER A 180 -14.76 2.51 -6.40
CA SER A 180 -13.51 3.25 -6.36
C SER A 180 -13.27 3.95 -7.69
N ARG A 181 -12.70 5.16 -7.65
CA ARG A 181 -12.25 5.87 -8.86
C ARG A 181 -11.23 5.09 -9.68
N PHE A 182 -10.60 4.09 -9.07
CA PHE A 182 -9.57 3.24 -9.69
C PHE A 182 -10.13 1.94 -10.28
N ALA A 183 -11.39 1.59 -9.98
CA ALA A 183 -12.02 0.37 -10.50
C ALA A 183 -12.09 0.32 -12.04
N PRO A 184 -12.37 1.43 -12.78
CA PRO A 184 -12.35 1.41 -14.24
C PRO A 184 -11.00 1.07 -14.88
N PHE A 185 -9.93 1.09 -14.09
CA PHE A 185 -8.57 0.76 -14.54
C PHE A 185 -8.10 -0.61 -14.02
N HIS A 186 -8.99 -1.40 -13.41
CA HIS A 186 -8.68 -2.65 -12.72
C HIS A 186 -7.64 -2.48 -11.60
N MET A 187 -7.58 -1.29 -11.00
CA MET A 187 -6.66 -0.95 -9.91
C MET A 187 -7.36 -0.93 -8.53
N ALA A 188 -8.62 -1.35 -8.49
CA ALA A 188 -9.45 -1.56 -7.30
C ALA A 188 -10.67 -2.42 -7.65
N GLY A 189 -11.30 -3.02 -6.65
CA GLY A 189 -12.54 -3.79 -6.81
C GLY A 189 -12.37 -5.28 -6.53
N VAL A 190 -13.06 -6.09 -7.33
CA VAL A 190 -13.06 -7.56 -7.22
C VAL A 190 -12.12 -8.17 -8.26
N PHE A 191 -11.25 -9.05 -7.80
CA PHE A 191 -10.29 -9.79 -8.62
C PHE A 191 -10.60 -11.29 -8.59
N ASN A 192 -10.05 -12.02 -9.57
CA ASN A 192 -10.13 -13.47 -9.58
C ASN A 192 -8.99 -14.07 -8.74
N TRP A 193 -9.32 -15.12 -7.98
CA TRP A 193 -8.39 -15.82 -7.10
C TRP A 193 -8.48 -17.31 -7.34
N TYR A 194 -7.35 -18.01 -7.27
CA TYR A 194 -7.28 -19.43 -7.55
C TYR A 194 -6.42 -20.16 -6.53
N ALA A 195 -6.86 -21.37 -6.14
CA ALA A 195 -6.10 -22.25 -5.26
C ALA A 195 -5.02 -23.08 -6.01
N ASP A 196 -4.93 -22.94 -7.33
CA ASP A 196 -3.95 -23.64 -8.17
C ASP A 196 -3.37 -22.75 -9.27
N ALA A 197 -2.20 -23.15 -9.77
CA ALA A 197 -1.43 -22.41 -10.77
C ALA A 197 -2.10 -22.43 -12.14
N GLU A 198 -2.97 -23.41 -12.39
CA GLU A 198 -3.69 -23.59 -13.64
C GLU A 198 -4.97 -22.74 -13.73
N GLY A 199 -5.35 -22.05 -12.65
CA GLY A 199 -6.54 -21.19 -12.63
C GLY A 199 -7.85 -21.97 -12.72
N GLN A 200 -7.88 -23.22 -12.24
CA GLN A 200 -9.05 -24.10 -12.35
C GLN A 200 -9.87 -24.15 -11.05
N LYS A 201 -9.25 -23.85 -9.90
CA LYS A 201 -9.93 -23.84 -8.60
C LYS A 201 -10.17 -22.42 -8.12
N ALA A 202 -11.27 -21.82 -8.58
CA ALA A 202 -11.66 -20.48 -8.15
C ALA A 202 -11.90 -20.41 -6.63
N VAL A 203 -11.47 -19.31 -6.03
CA VAL A 203 -11.65 -18.97 -4.61
C VAL A 203 -12.35 -17.60 -4.54
N SER A 204 -13.28 -17.44 -3.59
CA SER A 204 -13.94 -16.15 -3.38
C SER A 204 -12.98 -15.11 -2.80
N GLN A 205 -13.08 -13.86 -3.25
CA GLN A 205 -12.41 -12.71 -2.64
C GLN A 205 -13.09 -12.37 -1.31
N ASP A 206 -12.81 -13.17 -0.30
CA ASP A 206 -13.36 -13.05 1.05
C ASP A 206 -12.22 -13.15 2.06
N ALA A 207 -12.18 -12.23 3.03
CA ALA A 207 -11.08 -12.14 3.98
C ALA A 207 -10.98 -13.39 4.86
N ASP A 208 -12.10 -13.95 5.31
CA ASP A 208 -12.08 -15.15 6.15
C ASP A 208 -11.52 -16.34 5.37
N THR A 209 -11.95 -16.52 4.13
CA THR A 209 -11.47 -17.60 3.24
C THR A 209 -10.00 -17.43 2.87
N LEU A 210 -9.62 -16.25 2.38
CA LEU A 210 -8.25 -15.99 1.91
C LEU A 210 -7.24 -15.95 3.06
N SER A 211 -7.65 -15.53 4.25
CA SER A 211 -6.76 -15.47 5.41
C SER A 211 -6.30 -16.84 5.90
N GLU A 212 -7.01 -17.91 5.58
CA GLU A 212 -6.64 -19.28 5.95
C GLU A 212 -5.70 -19.94 4.92
N MET A 213 -5.65 -19.41 3.70
CA MET A 213 -4.77 -19.88 2.64
C MET A 213 -3.36 -19.29 2.82
N PRO A 214 -2.31 -20.10 3.06
CA PRO A 214 -0.94 -19.58 3.14
C PRO A 214 -0.38 -19.18 1.76
N GLU A 215 -0.91 -19.80 0.70
CA GLU A 215 -0.55 -19.57 -0.69
C GLU A 215 -1.82 -19.50 -1.55
N ILE A 216 -1.81 -18.60 -2.53
CA ILE A 216 -2.86 -18.44 -3.53
C ILE A 216 -2.24 -18.03 -4.88
N TRP A 217 -3.01 -18.16 -5.95
CA TRP A 217 -2.70 -17.64 -7.27
C TRP A 217 -3.64 -16.48 -7.58
N ALA A 218 -3.08 -15.26 -7.59
CA ALA A 218 -3.80 -14.02 -7.85
C ALA A 218 -3.50 -13.52 -9.27
N THR A 219 -4.39 -12.70 -9.83
CA THR A 219 -4.19 -12.15 -11.17
C THR A 219 -3.11 -11.06 -11.20
N HIS A 220 -2.55 -10.79 -12.39
CA HIS A 220 -1.61 -9.71 -12.60
C HIS A 220 -2.23 -8.33 -12.33
N ASP A 221 -3.49 -8.12 -12.73
CA ASP A 221 -4.26 -6.91 -12.42
C ASP A 221 -4.34 -6.68 -10.90
N TRP A 222 -4.60 -7.74 -10.12
CA TRP A 222 -4.56 -7.66 -8.65
C TRP A 222 -3.19 -7.23 -8.15
N HIS A 223 -2.11 -7.77 -8.71
CA HIS A 223 -0.75 -7.44 -8.28
C HIS A 223 -0.42 -5.98 -8.60
N GLN A 224 -0.86 -5.44 -9.74
CA GLN A 224 -0.73 -4.01 -10.04
C GLN A 224 -1.52 -3.14 -9.03
N ALA A 225 -2.76 -3.53 -8.73
CA ALA A 225 -3.57 -2.86 -7.71
C ALA A 225 -2.92 -2.90 -6.31
N HIS A 226 -2.36 -4.04 -5.92
CA HIS A 226 -1.58 -4.25 -4.70
C HIS A 226 -0.37 -3.29 -4.62
N CYS A 227 0.41 -3.18 -5.70
CA CYS A 227 1.55 -2.27 -5.77
C CYS A 227 1.12 -0.81 -5.66
N LEU A 228 0.03 -0.42 -6.35
CA LEU A 228 -0.53 0.92 -6.22
C LEU A 228 -1.05 1.19 -4.79
N TYR A 229 -1.60 0.18 -4.12
CA TYR A 229 -2.07 0.31 -2.75
C TYR A 229 -0.91 0.56 -1.78
N PHE A 230 0.22 -0.14 -1.92
CA PHE A 230 1.43 0.13 -1.13
C PHE A 230 1.90 1.59 -1.23
N TRP A 231 1.88 2.17 -2.43
CA TRP A 231 2.18 3.60 -2.62
C TRP A 231 1.21 4.53 -1.88
N ARG A 232 -0.09 4.18 -1.81
CA ARG A 232 -1.09 4.95 -1.07
C ARG A 232 -0.86 4.88 0.45
N LEU A 233 -0.52 3.70 0.97
CA LEU A 233 -0.17 3.51 2.38
C LEU A 233 1.04 4.40 2.75
N LEU A 234 2.11 4.33 1.96
CA LEU A 234 3.32 5.12 2.17
C LEU A 234 3.03 6.63 2.12
N ALA A 235 2.36 7.10 1.07
CA ALA A 235 2.05 8.52 0.90
C ALA A 235 1.21 9.07 2.06
N ARG A 236 0.25 8.28 2.56
CA ARG A 236 -0.58 8.68 3.70
C ARG A 236 0.23 8.73 4.99
N ALA A 237 1.08 7.73 5.24
CA ALA A 237 1.92 7.73 6.43
C ALA A 237 2.88 8.93 6.42
N VAL A 238 3.51 9.25 5.28
CA VAL A 238 4.36 10.44 5.12
C VAL A 238 3.58 11.72 5.40
N ASN A 239 2.35 11.85 4.89
CA ASN A 239 1.50 13.02 5.16
C ASN A 239 1.17 13.15 6.65
N ARG A 240 0.87 12.04 7.36
CA ARG A 240 0.69 12.06 8.82
C ARG A 240 1.95 12.50 9.55
N ASN A 241 3.11 12.03 9.10
CA ASN A 241 4.39 12.39 9.69
C ASN A 241 4.66 13.91 9.55
N GLN A 242 4.40 14.48 8.37
CA GLN A 242 4.54 15.92 8.13
C GLN A 242 3.60 16.78 8.98
N GLN A 243 2.46 16.23 9.40
CA GLN A 243 1.52 16.92 10.29
C GLN A 243 1.96 16.92 11.76
N ASN A 244 3.16 16.41 12.09
CA ASN A 244 3.71 16.31 13.44
C ASN A 244 2.72 15.70 14.45
N ARG A 245 1.96 14.69 14.02
CA ARG A 245 1.02 14.03 14.93
C ARG A 245 1.80 13.27 16.00
N GLN A 246 1.48 13.56 17.26
CA GLN A 246 2.20 13.07 18.45
C GLN A 246 2.09 11.54 18.66
N ASP A 247 1.14 10.90 17.97
CA ASP A 247 0.89 9.46 17.99
C ASP A 247 1.93 8.65 17.17
N GLY A 248 2.71 9.33 16.33
CA GLY A 248 3.72 8.72 15.47
C GLY A 248 3.10 8.15 14.19
N ALA A 249 3.78 8.36 13.05
CA ALA A 249 3.30 7.85 11.77
C ALA A 249 3.76 6.41 11.56
N TYR A 250 2.91 5.46 11.92
CA TYR A 250 3.11 4.04 11.62
C TYR A 250 2.60 3.69 10.21
N VAL A 251 3.32 2.79 9.56
CA VAL A 251 2.97 2.17 8.27
C VAL A 251 3.41 0.71 8.28
N LEU A 252 2.79 -0.15 7.47
CA LEU A 252 3.28 -1.51 7.26
C LEU A 252 4.74 -1.47 6.77
N SER A 253 5.63 -2.23 7.40
CA SER A 253 7.07 -2.13 7.18
C SER A 253 7.50 -2.39 5.73
N GLN A 254 6.79 -3.27 5.02
CA GLN A 254 7.01 -3.54 3.60
C GLN A 254 6.81 -2.29 2.72
N ALA A 255 6.06 -1.28 3.17
CA ALA A 255 5.87 -0.04 2.43
C ALA A 255 7.12 0.86 2.40
N ILE A 256 8.12 0.61 3.26
CA ILE A 256 9.35 1.41 3.36
C ILE A 256 10.61 0.61 3.01
N VAL A 257 10.47 -0.65 2.58
CA VAL A 257 11.58 -1.49 2.11
C VAL A 257 11.86 -1.16 0.65
N PHE A 258 13.01 -0.54 0.37
CA PHE A 258 13.31 -0.01 -0.97
C PHE A 258 13.33 -1.08 -2.08
N PRO A 259 13.90 -2.30 -1.87
CA PRO A 259 13.77 -3.38 -2.87
C PRO A 259 12.32 -3.73 -3.22
N HIS A 260 11.41 -3.70 -2.24
CA HIS A 260 9.98 -3.92 -2.47
C HIS A 260 9.36 -2.77 -3.26
N THR A 261 9.78 -1.52 -3.01
CA THR A 261 9.38 -0.36 -3.82
C THR A 261 9.82 -0.49 -5.28
N LEU A 262 11.03 -0.97 -5.55
CA LEU A 262 11.52 -1.21 -6.91
C LEU A 262 10.70 -2.30 -7.61
N HIS A 263 10.42 -3.42 -6.93
CA HIS A 263 9.52 -4.46 -7.43
C HIS A 263 8.14 -3.88 -7.79
N CYS A 264 7.55 -3.08 -6.90
CA CYS A 264 6.28 -2.41 -7.18
C CYS A 264 6.33 -1.52 -8.43
N ASN A 265 7.45 -0.81 -8.65
CA ASN A 265 7.62 0.02 -9.84
C ASN A 265 7.69 -0.80 -11.11
N ASP A 266 8.46 -1.90 -11.09
CA ASP A 266 8.56 -2.81 -12.22
C ASP A 266 7.20 -3.44 -12.56
N MET A 267 6.43 -3.83 -11.53
CA MET A 267 5.08 -4.37 -11.70
C MET A 267 4.10 -3.36 -12.30
N LEU A 268 4.14 -2.10 -11.86
CA LEU A 268 3.30 -1.02 -12.41
C LEU A 268 3.73 -0.61 -13.83
N ALA A 269 5.01 -0.80 -14.18
CA ALA A 269 5.55 -0.54 -15.51
C ALA A 269 5.34 -1.72 -16.48
N ASP A 270 4.99 -2.91 -15.98
CA ASP A 270 4.80 -4.10 -16.82
C ASP A 270 3.52 -3.95 -17.66
N GLN A 271 3.72 -3.70 -18.95
CA GLN A 271 2.66 -3.61 -19.96
C GLN A 271 2.59 -4.87 -20.84
N LYS A 272 3.40 -5.89 -20.54
CA LYS A 272 3.56 -7.07 -21.41
C LYS A 272 2.66 -8.24 -21.00
N LYS A 273 2.31 -8.34 -19.73
CA LYS A 273 1.48 -9.42 -19.19
C LYS A 273 0.00 -9.16 -19.43
N ASP A 274 -0.75 -10.25 -19.59
CA ASP A 274 -2.22 -10.17 -19.56
C ASP A 274 -2.67 -9.92 -18.13
N GLY A 275 -3.74 -9.15 -17.94
CA GLY A 275 -4.28 -8.86 -16.62
C GLY A 275 -4.68 -10.11 -15.83
N ASN A 276 -4.99 -11.21 -16.53
CA ASN A 276 -5.35 -12.50 -15.91
C ASN A 276 -4.17 -13.45 -15.72
N ASP A 277 -2.94 -13.07 -16.10
CA ASP A 277 -1.76 -13.89 -15.83
C ASP A 277 -1.64 -14.13 -14.32
N LEU A 278 -1.44 -15.39 -13.93
CA LEU A 278 -1.46 -15.78 -12.52
C LEU A 278 -0.08 -15.62 -11.88
N ILE A 279 -0.08 -15.08 -10.67
CA ILE A 279 1.11 -14.86 -9.86
C ILE A 279 0.89 -15.55 -8.52
N ARG A 280 1.90 -16.32 -8.11
CA ARG A 280 1.95 -16.96 -6.80
C ARG A 280 2.09 -15.88 -5.73
N THR A 281 1.17 -15.88 -4.77
CA THR A 281 1.09 -14.90 -3.69
C THR A 281 1.11 -15.65 -2.35
N LEU A 282 1.96 -15.21 -1.43
CA LEU A 282 2.14 -15.82 -0.12
C LEU A 282 1.62 -14.90 0.98
N ARG A 283 0.90 -15.48 1.93
CA ARG A 283 0.40 -14.76 3.09
C ARG A 283 1.54 -14.41 4.02
N ILE A 284 1.57 -13.16 4.47
CA ILE A 284 2.57 -12.70 5.44
C ILE A 284 1.92 -12.18 6.74
N TYR A 285 2.70 -12.17 7.81
CA TYR A 285 2.34 -11.56 9.09
C TYR A 285 3.09 -10.24 9.25
N GLY A 286 2.35 -9.15 9.28
CA GLY A 286 2.89 -7.80 9.20
C GLY A 286 3.51 -7.30 10.50
N THR A 287 4.39 -6.31 10.33
CA THR A 287 4.93 -5.46 11.39
C THR A 287 4.81 -4.00 10.98
N CYS A 288 4.54 -3.11 11.93
CA CYS A 288 4.52 -1.68 11.66
C CYS A 288 5.94 -1.10 11.81
N ALA A 289 6.29 -0.19 10.91
CA ALA A 289 7.44 0.69 11.03
C ALA A 289 6.97 2.11 11.37
N LYS A 290 7.72 2.78 12.23
CA LYS A 290 7.50 4.19 12.56
C LYS A 290 8.39 5.05 11.66
N LEU A 291 7.81 5.99 10.91
CA LEU A 291 8.55 6.75 9.88
C LEU A 291 9.62 7.70 10.43
N ASP A 292 9.42 8.23 11.64
CA ASP A 292 10.35 9.05 12.41
C ASP A 292 11.10 8.23 13.47
N GLY A 293 11.07 6.90 13.37
CA GLY A 293 11.75 5.98 14.27
C GLY A 293 13.20 5.69 13.87
N GLU A 294 13.91 5.00 14.76
CA GLU A 294 15.25 4.47 14.45
C GLU A 294 15.21 3.56 13.21
N PRO A 295 16.21 3.64 12.31
CA PRO A 295 16.32 2.74 11.18
C PRO A 295 16.32 1.28 11.63
N ASN A 296 15.50 0.44 11.00
CA ASN A 296 15.52 -0.99 11.23
C ASN A 296 16.50 -1.64 10.22
N PRO A 297 17.67 -2.14 10.66
CA PRO A 297 18.69 -2.68 9.76
C PRO A 297 18.21 -3.91 8.97
N TYR A 298 17.17 -4.61 9.44
CA TYR A 298 16.59 -5.76 8.75
C TYR A 298 15.68 -5.37 7.57
N LEU A 299 15.22 -4.11 7.51
CA LEU A 299 14.41 -3.62 6.38
C LEU A 299 15.27 -3.18 5.18
N GLU A 300 16.59 -2.97 5.37
CA GLU A 300 17.48 -2.54 4.30
C GLU A 300 17.83 -3.66 3.32
N HIS A 301 17.83 -4.92 3.77
CA HIS A 301 18.30 -6.06 2.96
C HIS A 301 17.20 -6.74 2.13
N GLY A 302 15.95 -6.29 2.20
CA GLY A 302 14.88 -6.69 1.27
C GLY A 302 14.55 -8.18 1.22
N GLY A 303 15.08 -8.98 2.14
CA GLY A 303 14.80 -10.40 2.20
C GLY A 303 13.36 -10.61 2.64
N PHE A 304 12.48 -10.96 1.70
CA PHE A 304 11.29 -11.69 2.05
C PHE A 304 11.74 -12.90 2.89
N PRO A 305 11.13 -13.19 4.04
CA PRO A 305 11.39 -14.44 4.75
C PRO A 305 11.02 -15.57 3.79
N VAL A 306 12.03 -16.17 3.16
CA VAL A 306 11.89 -17.47 2.53
C VAL A 306 11.79 -18.43 3.70
N ASP A 307 10.64 -19.09 3.84
CA ASP A 307 10.49 -20.16 4.82
C ASP A 307 11.68 -21.13 4.67
N PRO A 308 12.36 -21.51 5.76
CA PRO A 308 13.32 -22.59 5.69
C PRO A 308 12.55 -23.88 5.37
N GLU A 309 12.97 -24.55 4.30
CA GLU A 309 12.49 -25.87 3.84
C GLU A 309 12.36 -26.92 4.96
#